data_AF-D8QN56-F1
#
_entry.id   AF-D8QN56-F1
#
_cell.length_a   1.000
_cell.length_b   1.000
_cell.length_c   1.000
_cell.angle_alpha   90.00
_cell.angle_beta   90.00
_cell.angle_gamma   90.00
#
_symmetry.space_group_name_H-M   'P 1'
#
loop_
_entity.id
_entity.type
_entity.pdbx_description
1 polymer ?
#
loop_
_entity_poly.entity_id
_entity_poly.type
_entity_poly.pdbx_seq_one_letter_code
_entity_poly.pdbx_strand_id
1 'polypeptide(L)'
;ASRAKPPKKGPKRNREPRYALQTRSDVDIMDDGFRWRKYGQKAVKNSPHPRSYYRCTNSKCPVKKRVERSCEDPGIVITTYEGTHTH
;
A
#
# COMPACT_ATOMS: atom_id res chain seq x y z
N ALA A 1 12.27 -33.64 -13.07
CA ALA A 1 11.31 -32.74 -12.40
C ALA A 1 12.08 -31.75 -11.52
N SER A 2 12.25 -30.51 -12.00
CA SER A 2 13.11 -29.51 -11.37
C SER A 2 12.38 -28.81 -10.21
N ARG A 3 12.74 -29.16 -8.98
CA ARG A 3 12.15 -28.59 -7.76
C ARG A 3 12.62 -27.14 -7.57
N ALA A 4 11.72 -26.18 -7.75
CA ALA A 4 12.00 -24.76 -7.57
C ALA A 4 12.36 -24.46 -6.11
N LYS A 5 13.50 -23.79 -5.88
CA LYS A 5 13.96 -23.35 -4.56
C LYS A 5 13.10 -22.16 -4.07
N PRO A 6 12.70 -22.12 -2.78
CA PRO A 6 11.97 -20.97 -2.24
C PRO A 6 12.88 -19.72 -2.19
N PRO A 7 12.34 -18.52 -2.44
CA PRO A 7 13.13 -17.28 -2.45
C PRO A 7 13.66 -16.96 -1.05
N LYS A 8 14.98 -16.78 -0.95
CA LYS A 8 15.67 -16.37 0.29
C LYS A 8 15.23 -14.95 0.68
N LYS A 9 14.51 -14.82 1.80
CA LYS A 9 14.20 -13.52 2.42
C LYS A 9 15.47 -12.97 3.07
N GLY A 10 16.06 -11.92 2.49
CA GLY A 10 17.18 -11.19 3.07
C GLY A 10 16.85 -10.54 4.43
N PRO A 11 17.84 -9.97 5.12
CA PRO A 11 17.67 -9.42 6.46
C PRO A 11 16.55 -8.38 6.47
N LYS A 12 15.59 -8.56 7.39
CA LYS A 12 14.47 -7.64 7.59
C LYS A 12 15.06 -6.32 8.12
N ARG A 13 15.21 -5.31 7.23
CA ARG A 13 15.39 -3.91 7.66
C ARG A 13 14.33 -3.62 8.72
N ASN A 14 14.73 -3.00 9.83
CA ASN A 14 13.83 -2.49 10.87
C ASN A 14 12.71 -1.72 10.17
N ARG A 15 11.54 -2.35 10.01
CA ARG A 15 10.45 -1.80 9.21
C ARG A 15 9.83 -0.73 10.09
N GLU A 16 9.81 0.51 9.61
CA GLU A 16 8.97 1.56 10.19
C GLU A 16 7.56 1.00 10.46
N PRO A 17 6.87 1.47 11.51
CA PRO A 17 5.52 1.02 11.81
C PRO A 17 4.65 1.15 10.56
N ARG A 18 4.09 0.00 10.17
CA ARG A 18 3.20 -0.12 9.01
C ARG A 18 1.86 -0.58 9.53
N TYR A 19 0.86 0.25 9.34
CA TYR A 19 -0.53 -0.10 9.62
C TYR A 19 -1.26 -0.32 8.30
N ALA A 20 -2.03 -1.41 8.23
CA ALA A 20 -2.86 -1.73 7.09
C ALA A 20 -4.31 -1.81 7.55
N LEU A 21 -5.18 -1.07 6.87
CA LEU A 21 -6.61 -1.11 7.07
C LEU A 21 -7.24 -1.78 5.85
N GLN A 22 -8.18 -2.69 6.11
CA GLN A 22 -9.07 -3.23 5.10
C GLN A 22 -10.44 -2.60 5.32
N THR A 23 -11.00 -2.00 4.29
CA THR A 23 -12.31 -1.34 4.36
C THR A 23 -13.15 -1.76 3.17
N ARG A 24 -14.43 -2.04 3.40
CA ARG A 24 -15.38 -2.23 2.31
C ARG A 24 -15.75 -0.88 1.72
N SER A 25 -15.48 -0.68 0.43
CA SER A 25 -15.65 0.60 -0.25
C SER A 25 -15.69 0.41 -1.77
N ASP A 26 -16.59 1.13 -2.44
CA ASP A 26 -16.61 1.22 -3.91
C ASP A 26 -15.58 2.21 -4.46
N VAL A 27 -15.02 3.07 -3.61
CA VAL A 27 -13.98 4.05 -3.95
C VAL A 27 -12.61 3.59 -3.48
N ASP A 28 -11.60 3.76 -4.34
CA ASP A 28 -10.23 3.35 -4.02
C ASP A 28 -9.56 4.31 -3.02
N ILE A 29 -9.90 5.60 -3.07
CA ILE A 29 -9.30 6.64 -2.24
C ILE A 29 -10.34 7.15 -1.27
N MET A 30 -10.16 6.83 0.02
CA MET A 30 -10.94 7.38 1.11
C MET A 30 -10.39 8.75 1.50
N ASP A 31 -11.28 9.65 1.92
CA ASP A 31 -10.91 10.89 2.58
C ASP A 31 -10.51 10.58 4.03
N ASP A 32 -9.22 10.67 4.31
CA ASP A 32 -8.62 10.40 5.63
C ASP A 32 -8.12 11.68 6.31
N GLY A 33 -8.49 12.86 5.78
CA GLY A 33 -8.06 14.16 6.30
C GLY A 33 -6.63 14.56 5.93
N PHE A 34 -5.86 13.68 5.27
CA PHE A 34 -4.51 14.00 4.81
C PHE A 34 -4.47 14.31 3.32
N ARG A 35 -3.56 15.21 2.95
CA ARG A 35 -3.32 15.56 1.54
C ARG A 35 -2.28 14.61 0.94
N TRP A 36 -2.70 13.86 -0.08
CA TRP A 36 -1.88 12.85 -0.75
C TRP A 36 -1.57 13.23 -2.18
N ARG A 37 -0.35 12.92 -2.63
CA ARG A 37 0.05 12.99 -4.04
C ARG A 37 0.47 11.61 -4.53
N LYS A 38 -0.16 11.14 -5.61
CA LYS A 38 0.23 9.91 -6.29
C LYS A 38 1.62 10.10 -6.89
N TYR A 39 2.53 9.17 -6.60
CA TYR A 39 3.89 9.18 -7.17
C TYR A 39 4.19 7.94 -8.01
N GLY A 40 3.33 6.93 -7.96
CA GLY A 40 3.50 5.73 -8.76
C GLY A 40 2.28 4.82 -8.75
N GLN A 41 2.28 3.90 -9.70
CA GLN A 41 1.32 2.81 -9.83
C GLN A 41 2.06 1.57 -10.30
N LYS A 42 1.72 0.40 -9.76
CA LYS A 42 2.24 -0.89 -10.21
C LYS A 42 1.12 -1.87 -10.45
N ALA A 43 1.19 -2.62 -11.56
CA ALA A 43 0.38 -3.81 -11.74
C ALA A 43 0.65 -4.83 -10.62
N VAL A 44 -0.40 -5.48 -10.15
CA VAL A 44 -0.30 -6.51 -9.10
C VAL A 44 -0.42 -7.87 -9.78
N LYS A 45 0.51 -8.78 -9.47
CA LYS A 45 0.46 -10.14 -10.02
C LYS A 45 -0.84 -10.81 -9.58
N ASN A 46 -1.55 -11.40 -10.54
CA ASN A 46 -2.81 -12.11 -10.34
C ASN A 46 -3.98 -11.23 -9.85
N SER A 47 -3.91 -9.89 -9.95
CA SER A 47 -5.05 -9.03 -9.64
C SER A 47 -5.37 -8.14 -10.85
N PRO A 48 -6.66 -7.97 -11.21
CA PRO A 48 -7.08 -7.03 -12.24
C PRO A 48 -6.89 -5.57 -11.80
N HIS A 49 -6.70 -5.32 -10.50
CA HIS A 49 -6.59 -3.98 -9.94
C HIS A 49 -5.13 -3.58 -9.71
N PRO A 50 -4.71 -2.38 -10.17
CA PRO A 50 -3.37 -1.88 -9.91
C PRO A 50 -3.20 -1.43 -8.46
N ARG A 51 -1.97 -1.50 -7.94
CA ARG A 51 -1.59 -0.89 -6.67
C ARG A 51 -1.13 0.54 -6.91
N SER A 52 -1.78 1.49 -6.24
CA SER A 52 -1.42 2.91 -6.28
C SER A 52 -0.55 3.31 -5.09
N TYR A 53 0.40 4.20 -5.32
CA TYR A 53 1.36 4.67 -4.32
C TYR A 53 1.27 6.18 -4.14
N TYR A 54 1.15 6.60 -2.89
CA TYR A 54 0.93 7.98 -2.50
C TYR A 54 1.94 8.41 -1.43
N ARG A 55 2.31 9.68 -1.47
CA ARG A 55 3.09 10.34 -0.42
C ARG A 55 2.30 11.53 0.12
N CYS A 56 2.46 11.83 1.41
CA CYS A 56 1.89 13.05 1.95
C CYS A 56 2.46 14.27 1.21
N THR A 57 1.64 15.30 0.97
CA THR A 57 2.09 16.51 0.28
C THR A 57 2.87 17.46 1.19
N ASN A 58 2.79 17.30 2.51
CA ASN A 58 3.56 18.12 3.44
C ASN A 58 5.06 17.79 3.31
N SER A 59 5.88 18.80 3.02
CA SER A 59 7.30 18.67 2.67
C SER A 59 8.15 17.97 3.73
N LYS A 60 7.75 18.03 5.01
CA LYS A 60 8.48 17.40 6.13
C LYS A 60 7.83 16.09 6.60
N CYS A 61 6.77 15.63 5.95
CA CYS A 61 6.05 14.44 6.36
C CYS A 61 6.61 13.19 5.65
N PRO A 62 7.11 12.19 6.40
CA PRO A 62 7.68 10.97 5.81
C PRO A 62 6.62 9.98 5.31
N VAL A 63 5.33 10.23 5.61
CA VAL A 63 4.28 9.23 5.45
C VAL A 63 4.00 8.91 3.99
N LYS A 64 3.94 7.62 3.71
CA LYS A 64 3.55 7.05 2.43
C LYS A 64 2.37 6.11 2.64
N LYS A 65 1.46 6.07 1.68
CA LYS A 65 0.41 5.05 1.65
C LYS A 65 0.37 4.30 0.33
N ARG A 66 -0.04 3.05 0.39
CA ARG A 66 -0.28 2.17 -0.75
C ARG A 66 -1.73 1.73 -0.69
N VAL A 67 -2.40 1.84 -1.82
CA VAL A 67 -3.81 1.49 -1.97
C VAL A 67 -3.90 0.37 -3.00
N GLU A 68 -4.56 -0.72 -2.65
CA GLU A 68 -4.86 -1.83 -3.55
C GLU A 68 -6.23 -2.42 -3.24
N ARG A 69 -6.93 -2.92 -4.26
CA ARG A 69 -8.11 -3.77 -4.04
C ARG A 69 -7.69 -5.20 -3.77
N SER A 70 -8.43 -5.87 -2.90
CA SER A 70 -8.27 -7.31 -2.71
C SER A 70 -8.55 -8.04 -4.01
N CYS A 71 -7.78 -9.08 -4.28
CA CYS A 71 -8.02 -9.96 -5.42
C CYS A 71 -9.22 -10.89 -5.18
N GLU A 72 -9.51 -11.20 -3.92
CA GLU A 72 -10.58 -12.12 -3.53
C GLU A 72 -11.94 -11.43 -3.51
N ASP A 73 -11.96 -10.16 -3.07
CA ASP A 73 -13.17 -9.34 -2.97
C ASP A 73 -12.87 -7.91 -3.47
N PRO A 74 -13.29 -7.56 -4.70
CA PRO A 74 -13.11 -6.21 -5.25
C PRO A 74 -13.80 -5.10 -4.44
N GLY A 75 -14.71 -5.43 -3.53
CA GLY A 75 -15.30 -4.48 -2.59
C GLY A 75 -14.39 -4.14 -1.42
N ILE A 76 -13.30 -4.88 -1.21
CA ILE A 76 -12.33 -4.61 -0.14
C ILE A 76 -11.16 -3.79 -0.67
N VAL A 77 -10.99 -2.60 -0.11
CA VAL A 77 -9.84 -1.73 -0.33
C VAL A 77 -8.86 -1.89 0.83
N ILE A 78 -7.62 -2.20 0.49
CA ILE A 78 -6.51 -2.37 1.43
C ILE A 78 -5.64 -1.12 1.33
N THR A 79 -5.61 -0.35 2.41
CA THR A 79 -4.74 0.83 2.52
C THR A 79 -3.64 0.56 3.53
N THR A 80 -2.39 0.51 3.07
CA THR A 80 -1.22 0.37 3.94
C THR A 80 -0.48 1.69 4.05
N TYR A 81 -0.31 2.18 5.25
CA TYR A 81 0.45 3.37 5.57
C TYR A 81 1.82 2.99 6.15
N GLU A 82 2.80 3.86 5.96
CA GLU A 82 4.17 3.71 6.44
C GLU A 82 4.67 5.05 6.97
N GLY A 83 5.10 5.07 8.24
CA GLY A 83 5.54 6.26 8.96
C GLY A 83 4.42 6.93 9.76
N THR A 84 4.75 8.05 10.40
CA THR A 84 3.84 8.84 11.25
C THR A 84 3.75 10.29 10.75
N HIS A 85 2.54 10.86 10.75
CA HIS A 85 2.33 12.27 10.41
C HIS A 85 2.88 13.18 11.53
N THR A 86 3.48 14.31 11.14
CA THR A 86 4.19 15.23 12.06
C THR A 86 3.70 16.67 11.91
N HIS A 87 2.41 16.85 11.59
CA HIS A 87 1.77 18.14 11.34
C HIS A 87 0.28 18.10 11.69
#